data_AF-A0A5J5W836-F1
#
_entry.id   AF-A0A5J5W836-F1
#
_cell.length_a   1.000
_cell.length_b   1.000
_cell.length_c   1.000
_cell.angle_alpha   90.00
_cell.angle_beta   90.00
_cell.angle_gamma   90.00
#
_symmetry.space_group_name_H-M   'P 1'
#
loop_
_entity.id
_entity.type
_entity.pdbx_description
1 polymer ?
#
loop_
_entity_poly.entity_id
_entity_poly.type
_entity_poly.pdbx_seq_one_letter_code
_entity_poly.pdbx_strand_id
1 'polypeptide(L)'
;MLDDDDDDLQIRAFLEKHDSTSNEFQGSNLSDPNLSWLPQVLKEFILPAGFPGSVSDDYLQYMLLQFPTNVTGWICHTLVTSSLLKAVGVGSFSGTAAAASAAAIRWVSKDGIGAVGRLFIGGRFGNLFDDDPKQWRMYADFIGSAGSIFDLTTQVYPAYFLPLASLGNLAKAVARGLKDPSFRVIQNHFAISGNLGEVSAKEEVWEVTAQLLGLSLGIVILDTPGLVKSYPMLVSTWASMRLLHLWLRYLSLSALQFNTINLKRARMLVQSHILQSRVPGCIDCNRDENILLWQRFIKPRIIFGVPMEEMLGSGRSTSMNS
;
A
#
# COMPACT_ATOMS: atom_id res chain seq x y z
N MET A 1 -48.05 50.14 26.08
CA MET A 1 -47.16 49.31 26.91
C MET A 1 -47.53 47.88 26.59
N LEU A 2 -46.59 47.17 25.97
CA LEU A 2 -46.60 45.75 25.60
C LEU A 2 -47.50 45.38 24.41
N ASP A 3 -46.89 44.99 23.29
CA ASP A 3 -47.32 43.87 22.41
C ASP A 3 -46.64 43.83 21.01
N ASP A 4 -45.65 44.68 20.68
CA ASP A 4 -44.96 44.61 19.36
C ASP A 4 -43.60 43.87 19.36
N ASP A 5 -43.04 43.52 20.52
CA ASP A 5 -41.71 42.88 20.59
C ASP A 5 -41.76 41.34 20.49
N ASP A 6 -42.93 40.72 20.69
CA ASP A 6 -43.06 39.25 20.74
C ASP A 6 -43.22 38.64 19.34
N ASP A 7 -43.85 39.37 18.40
CA ASP A 7 -44.03 38.93 17.02
C ASP A 7 -42.71 38.95 16.23
N ASP A 8 -41.83 39.93 16.46
CA ASP A 8 -40.53 40.00 15.79
C ASP A 8 -39.58 38.88 16.28
N LEU A 9 -39.74 38.44 17.52
CA LEU A 9 -38.98 37.32 18.09
C LEU A 9 -39.46 35.97 17.54
N GLN A 10 -40.76 35.79 17.33
CA GLN A 10 -41.31 34.59 16.70
C GLN A 10 -40.94 34.50 15.22
N ILE A 11 -40.94 35.63 14.49
CA ILE A 11 -40.51 35.66 13.08
C ILE A 11 -39.02 35.31 12.96
N ARG A 12 -38.16 35.83 13.86
CA ARG A 12 -36.74 35.48 13.89
C ARG A 12 -36.51 34.01 14.28
N ALA A 13 -37.23 33.49 15.27
CA ALA A 13 -37.15 32.07 15.63
C ALA A 13 -37.67 31.16 14.50
N PHE A 14 -38.67 31.59 13.74
CA PHE A 14 -39.19 30.85 12.58
C PHE A 14 -38.24 30.92 11.37
N LEU A 15 -37.59 32.06 11.14
CA LEU A 15 -36.57 32.24 10.10
C LEU A 15 -35.28 31.48 10.42
N GLU A 16 -34.84 31.46 11.68
CA GLU A 16 -33.65 30.72 12.13
C GLU A 16 -33.89 29.19 12.12
N LYS A 17 -35.14 28.77 12.40
CA LYS A 17 -35.58 27.38 12.19
C LYS A 17 -35.67 27.02 10.71
N HIS A 18 -36.03 27.96 9.83
CA HIS A 18 -36.05 27.70 8.38
C HIS A 18 -34.63 27.67 7.79
N ASP A 19 -33.71 28.52 8.25
CA ASP A 19 -32.30 28.57 7.80
C ASP A 19 -31.48 27.36 8.27
N SER A 20 -31.79 26.82 9.46
CA SER A 20 -31.19 25.57 9.94
C SER A 20 -31.73 24.33 9.22
N THR A 21 -32.99 24.36 8.76
CA THR A 21 -33.60 23.24 8.01
C THR A 21 -33.28 23.30 6.50
N SER A 22 -32.98 24.47 5.94
CA SER A 22 -32.60 24.63 4.52
C SER A 22 -31.13 24.36 4.23
N ASN A 23 -30.25 24.41 5.24
CA ASN A 23 -28.82 24.09 5.08
C ASN A 23 -28.48 22.58 5.20
N GLU A 24 -29.44 21.73 5.59
CA GLU A 24 -29.26 20.26 5.63
C GLU A 24 -29.81 19.51 4.39
N PHE A 25 -30.35 20.21 3.39
CA PHE A 25 -30.97 19.55 2.23
C PHE A 25 -30.57 20.15 0.87
N GLN A 26 -29.32 20.58 0.75
CA GLN A 26 -28.71 20.93 -0.54
C GLN A 26 -27.29 20.38 -0.69
N GLY A 27 -27.10 19.12 -0.29
CA GLY A 27 -26.02 18.30 -0.82
C GLY A 27 -26.34 17.98 -2.28
N SER A 28 -25.85 18.81 -3.20
CA SER A 28 -25.87 18.52 -4.64
C SER A 28 -25.44 17.08 -4.87
N ASN A 29 -26.34 16.28 -5.44
CA ASN A 29 -26.07 14.95 -5.98
C ASN A 29 -24.97 15.03 -7.04
N LEU A 30 -23.71 15.12 -6.64
CA LEU A 30 -22.55 14.78 -7.44
C LEU A 30 -22.51 13.25 -7.55
N SER A 31 -23.50 12.75 -8.28
CA SER A 31 -23.55 11.34 -8.68
C SER A 31 -22.42 11.13 -9.66
N ASP A 32 -21.32 10.56 -9.18
CA ASP A 32 -20.28 10.02 -10.04
C ASP A 32 -20.97 8.99 -10.97
N PRO A 33 -20.97 9.21 -12.31
CA PRO A 33 -21.79 8.42 -13.25
C PRO A 33 -21.52 6.91 -13.18
N ASN A 34 -20.35 6.52 -12.67
CA ASN A 34 -19.91 5.14 -12.53
C ASN A 34 -20.64 4.33 -11.44
N LEU A 35 -21.27 4.97 -10.46
CA LEU A 35 -21.92 4.30 -9.32
C LEU A 35 -23.43 4.49 -9.25
N SER A 36 -24.07 5.05 -10.28
CA SER A 36 -25.53 5.24 -10.32
C SER A 36 -26.34 3.96 -10.06
N TRP A 37 -25.78 2.79 -10.39
CA TRP A 37 -26.40 1.47 -10.21
C TRP A 37 -26.35 0.90 -8.77
N LEU A 38 -25.54 1.47 -7.88
CA LEU A 38 -25.32 0.93 -6.54
C LEU A 38 -26.42 1.42 -5.56
N PRO A 39 -27.04 0.55 -4.74
CA PRO A 39 -27.97 0.97 -3.71
C PRO A 39 -27.34 1.96 -2.73
N GLN A 40 -28.11 2.93 -2.26
CA GLN A 40 -27.61 4.02 -1.38
C GLN A 40 -26.97 3.49 -0.10
N VAL A 41 -27.59 2.51 0.56
CA VAL A 41 -27.06 1.86 1.77
C VAL A 41 -25.68 1.24 1.53
N LEU A 42 -25.48 0.66 0.34
CA LEU A 42 -24.21 0.03 -0.02
C LEU A 42 -23.15 1.09 -0.35
N LYS A 43 -23.53 2.22 -0.96
CA LYS A 43 -22.64 3.37 -1.15
C LYS A 43 -22.17 3.93 0.19
N GLU A 44 -23.08 4.15 1.13
CA GLU A 44 -22.75 4.67 2.47
C GLU A 44 -21.89 3.69 3.26
N PHE A 45 -22.08 2.38 3.09
CA PHE A 45 -21.26 1.37 3.75
C PHE A 45 -19.82 1.35 3.21
N ILE A 46 -19.66 1.46 1.89
CA ILE A 46 -18.41 1.21 1.18
C ILE A 46 -17.59 2.50 0.93
N LEU A 47 -18.24 3.65 0.81
CA LEU A 47 -17.60 4.92 0.52
C LEU A 47 -17.41 5.77 1.79
N PRO A 48 -16.37 6.61 1.84
CA PRO A 48 -16.16 7.57 2.93
C PRO A 48 -17.30 8.58 3.03
N ALA A 49 -17.59 9.02 4.27
CA ALA A 49 -18.50 10.13 4.51
C ALA A 49 -18.06 11.41 3.78
N GLY A 50 -18.99 12.03 3.04
CA GLY A 50 -18.72 13.23 2.24
C GLY A 50 -18.18 12.96 0.82
N PHE A 51 -18.16 11.70 0.38
CA PHE A 51 -17.82 11.34 -1.00
C PHE A 51 -18.75 12.03 -2.01
N PRO A 52 -18.25 12.54 -3.16
CA PRO A 52 -16.86 12.47 -3.61
C PRO A 52 -15.94 13.56 -3.05
N GLY A 53 -16.47 14.66 -2.52
CA GLY A 53 -15.67 15.84 -2.14
C GLY A 53 -14.72 15.64 -0.94
N SER A 54 -14.93 14.58 -0.16
CA SER A 54 -14.11 14.28 1.03
C SER A 54 -12.81 13.53 0.73
N VAL A 55 -12.62 13.05 -0.49
CA VAL A 55 -11.45 12.27 -0.90
C VAL A 55 -10.85 12.82 -2.20
N SER A 56 -9.66 12.35 -2.57
CA SER A 56 -9.05 12.73 -3.84
C SER A 56 -9.77 12.07 -5.02
N ASP A 57 -9.71 12.71 -6.19
CA ASP A 57 -10.43 12.29 -7.40
C ASP A 57 -10.04 10.87 -7.89
N ASP A 58 -8.82 10.43 -7.58
CA ASP A 58 -8.28 9.11 -7.94
C ASP A 58 -8.68 7.99 -6.96
N TYR A 59 -9.33 8.30 -5.84
CA TYR A 59 -9.70 7.33 -4.80
C TYR A 59 -10.55 6.17 -5.35
N LEU A 60 -11.67 6.47 -6.00
CA LEU A 60 -12.61 5.43 -6.43
C LEU A 60 -11.98 4.51 -7.48
N GLN A 61 -11.27 5.09 -8.46
CA GLN A 61 -10.57 4.33 -9.49
C GLN A 61 -9.49 3.43 -8.87
N TYR A 62 -8.73 3.94 -7.89
CA TYR A 62 -7.78 3.14 -7.13
C TYR A 62 -8.47 1.98 -6.42
N MET A 63 -9.55 2.24 -5.68
CA MET A 63 -10.27 1.22 -4.90
C MET A 63 -10.84 0.10 -5.79
N LEU A 64 -11.39 0.45 -6.95
CA LEU A 64 -11.94 -0.51 -7.91
C LEU A 64 -10.85 -1.42 -8.52
N LEU A 65 -9.62 -0.93 -8.71
CA LEU A 65 -8.47 -1.74 -9.15
C LEU A 65 -7.83 -2.50 -7.97
N GLN A 66 -7.88 -1.92 -6.78
CA GLN A 66 -7.32 -2.47 -5.56
C GLN A 66 -8.12 -3.68 -5.07
N PHE A 67 -9.44 -3.68 -5.22
CA PHE A 67 -10.31 -4.80 -4.85
C PHE A 67 -9.92 -6.13 -5.52
N PRO A 68 -9.88 -6.27 -6.87
CA PRO A 68 -9.45 -7.50 -7.52
C PRO A 68 -7.96 -7.80 -7.25
N THR A 69 -7.12 -6.77 -7.05
CA THR A 69 -5.73 -6.98 -6.60
C THR A 69 -5.69 -7.71 -5.24
N ASN A 70 -6.53 -7.31 -4.29
CA ASN A 70 -6.59 -7.94 -2.99
C ASN A 70 -7.17 -9.36 -3.06
N VAL A 71 -8.25 -9.56 -3.83
CA VAL A 71 -8.84 -10.90 -4.06
C VAL A 71 -7.79 -11.88 -4.59
N THR A 72 -7.07 -11.51 -5.66
CA THR A 72 -6.00 -12.34 -6.23
C THR A 72 -4.86 -12.60 -5.25
N GLY A 73 -4.53 -11.62 -4.39
CA GLY A 73 -3.55 -11.77 -3.33
C GLY A 73 -3.95 -12.84 -2.30
N TRP A 74 -5.22 -12.85 -1.89
CA TRP A 74 -5.77 -13.85 -0.97
C TRP A 74 -5.94 -15.23 -1.59
N ILE A 75 -6.20 -15.32 -2.90
CA ILE A 75 -6.12 -16.60 -3.62
C ILE A 75 -4.68 -17.14 -3.60
N CYS A 76 -3.69 -16.32 -3.95
CA CYS A 76 -2.27 -16.69 -3.86
C CYS A 76 -1.88 -17.14 -2.45
N HIS A 77 -2.34 -16.43 -1.42
CA HIS A 77 -2.12 -16.80 -0.03
C HIS A 77 -2.66 -18.20 0.26
N THR A 78 -3.90 -18.49 -0.13
CA THR A 78 -4.55 -19.80 0.08
C THR A 78 -3.78 -20.94 -0.58
N LEU A 79 -3.33 -20.76 -1.82
CA LEU A 79 -2.53 -21.76 -2.54
C LEU A 79 -1.19 -22.04 -1.83
N VAL A 80 -0.48 -20.99 -1.40
CA VAL A 80 0.80 -21.12 -0.68
C VAL A 80 0.60 -21.79 0.67
N THR A 81 -0.43 -21.39 1.43
CA THR A 81 -0.78 -22.00 2.71
C THR A 81 -1.09 -23.49 2.54
N SER A 82 -1.83 -23.88 1.50
CA SER A 82 -2.11 -25.30 1.22
C SER A 82 -0.84 -26.11 0.98
N SER A 83 0.15 -25.53 0.28
CA SER A 83 1.45 -26.15 0.03
C SER A 83 2.23 -26.31 1.34
N LEU A 84 2.27 -25.26 2.16
CA LEU A 84 2.94 -25.29 3.46
C LEU A 84 2.33 -26.34 4.40
N LEU A 85 1.00 -26.45 4.44
CA LEU A 85 0.29 -27.49 5.21
C LEU A 85 0.62 -28.90 4.70
N LYS A 86 0.71 -29.09 3.38
CA LYS A 86 1.17 -30.36 2.78
C LYS A 86 2.64 -30.66 3.15
N ALA A 87 3.50 -29.65 3.18
CA ALA A 87 4.91 -29.80 3.53
C ALA A 87 5.14 -30.14 5.00
N VAL A 88 4.33 -29.58 5.91
CA VAL A 88 4.38 -29.91 7.35
C VAL A 88 3.79 -31.31 7.62
N GLY A 89 2.76 -31.70 6.87
CA GLY A 89 2.13 -33.01 6.96
C GLY A 89 1.33 -33.24 8.24
N VAL A 90 0.13 -33.80 8.08
CA VAL A 90 -0.72 -34.37 9.13
C VAL A 90 -0.11 -35.70 9.65
N GLY A 91 1.20 -35.72 9.94
CA GLY A 91 1.90 -36.93 10.35
C GLY A 91 3.40 -36.76 10.50
N SER A 92 3.85 -36.25 11.65
CA SER A 92 5.07 -36.67 12.39
C SER A 92 5.33 -35.78 13.61
N PHE A 93 4.31 -35.48 14.41
CA PHE A 93 4.56 -35.19 15.82
C PHE A 93 4.48 -36.53 16.54
N SER A 94 5.60 -37.27 16.53
CA SER A 94 5.77 -38.36 17.50
C SER A 94 5.45 -37.77 18.88
N GLY A 95 4.44 -38.31 19.56
CA GLY A 95 3.81 -37.77 20.77
C GLY A 95 4.71 -37.74 22.02
N THR A 96 5.97 -37.34 21.86
CA THR A 96 6.96 -37.15 22.92
C THR A 96 7.11 -35.66 23.20
N ALA A 97 7.24 -35.30 24.48
CA ALA A 97 7.45 -33.91 24.90
C ALA A 97 8.69 -33.27 24.24
N ALA A 98 9.73 -34.07 23.93
CA ALA A 98 10.93 -33.61 23.23
C ALA A 98 10.67 -33.24 21.76
N ALA A 99 9.84 -34.00 21.04
CA ALA A 99 9.46 -33.67 19.66
C ALA A 99 8.57 -32.43 19.58
N ALA A 100 7.65 -32.26 20.55
CA ALA A 100 6.83 -31.05 20.66
C ALA A 100 7.68 -29.80 20.95
N SER A 101 8.67 -29.89 21.87
CA SER A 101 9.61 -28.80 22.15
C SER A 101 10.51 -28.47 20.96
N ALA A 102 11.03 -29.48 20.26
CA ALA A 102 11.80 -29.25 19.04
C ALA A 102 10.96 -28.61 17.93
N ALA A 103 9.70 -28.98 17.80
CA ALA A 103 8.75 -28.35 16.88
C ALA A 103 8.44 -26.90 17.27
N ALA A 104 8.24 -26.62 18.56
CA ALA A 104 8.00 -25.28 19.07
C ALA A 104 9.21 -24.36 18.85
N ILE A 105 10.43 -24.84 19.12
CA ILE A 105 11.66 -24.08 18.86
C ILE A 105 11.79 -23.78 17.37
N ARG A 106 11.55 -24.77 16.50
CA ARG A 106 11.54 -24.59 15.03
C ARG A 106 10.51 -23.54 14.59
N TRP A 107 9.32 -23.58 15.18
CA TRP A 107 8.25 -22.64 14.87
C TRP A 107 8.57 -21.22 15.34
N VAL A 108 9.04 -21.07 16.58
CA VAL A 108 9.45 -19.78 17.16
C VAL A 108 10.68 -19.20 16.45
N SER A 109 11.67 -20.02 16.10
CA SER A 109 12.84 -19.57 15.32
C SER A 109 12.43 -19.04 13.95
N LYS A 110 11.47 -19.71 13.28
CA LYS A 110 10.92 -19.27 11.99
C LYS A 110 10.25 -17.91 12.09
N ASP A 111 9.44 -17.69 13.11
CA ASP A 111 8.71 -16.43 13.30
C ASP A 111 9.60 -15.32 13.87
N GLY A 112 10.58 -15.67 14.70
CA GLY A 112 11.56 -14.75 15.29
C GLY A 112 12.45 -14.09 14.24
N ILE A 113 12.93 -14.82 13.24
CA ILE A 113 13.73 -14.25 12.14
C ILE A 113 12.92 -13.21 11.37
N GLY A 114 11.64 -13.48 11.10
CA GLY A 114 10.75 -12.52 10.44
C GLY A 114 10.55 -11.25 11.27
N ALA A 115 10.36 -11.39 12.59
CA ALA A 115 10.22 -10.26 13.50
C ALA A 115 11.48 -9.37 13.54
N VAL A 116 12.68 -9.98 13.60
CA VAL A 116 13.96 -9.26 13.56
C VAL A 116 14.13 -8.51 12.23
N GLY A 117 13.77 -9.14 11.11
CA GLY A 117 13.78 -8.47 9.80
C GLY A 117 12.88 -7.24 9.77
N ARG A 118 11.66 -7.34 10.33
CA ARG A 118 10.73 -6.21 10.43
C ARG A 118 11.29 -5.07 11.30
N LEU A 119 11.92 -5.39 12.42
CA LEU A 119 12.57 -4.41 13.30
C LEU A 119 13.67 -3.64 12.57
N PHE A 120 14.51 -4.34 11.80
CA PHE A 120 15.61 -3.71 11.07
C PHE A 120 15.12 -2.76 9.98
N ILE A 121 14.09 -3.16 9.22
CA ILE A 121 13.50 -2.33 8.16
C ILE A 121 12.83 -1.09 8.77
N GLY A 122 11.99 -1.29 9.79
CA GLY A 122 11.29 -0.20 10.46
C GLY A 122 12.23 0.81 11.13
N GLY A 123 13.32 0.34 11.74
CA GLY A 123 14.26 1.21 12.46
C GLY A 123 15.21 2.02 11.57
N ARG A 124 15.49 1.60 10.33
CA ARG A 124 16.55 2.21 9.50
C ARG A 124 16.05 2.86 8.21
N PHE A 125 14.86 2.51 7.73
CA PHE A 125 14.39 2.89 6.40
C PHE A 125 13.11 3.74 6.39
N GLY A 126 12.62 4.20 7.55
CA GLY A 126 11.39 5.00 7.66
C GLY A 126 11.29 6.16 6.64
N ASN A 127 12.32 7.01 6.59
CA ASN A 127 12.35 8.19 5.70
C ASN A 127 12.39 7.85 4.20
N LEU A 128 12.76 6.61 3.82
CA LEU A 128 12.83 6.21 2.41
C LEU A 128 11.45 5.90 1.84
N PHE A 129 10.47 5.56 2.69
CA PHE A 129 9.14 5.14 2.25
C PHE A 129 8.24 6.30 1.85
N ASP A 130 8.45 7.46 2.47
CA ASP A 130 7.67 8.68 2.20
C ASP A 130 7.99 9.26 0.80
N ASP A 131 9.21 9.04 0.30
CA ASP A 131 9.68 9.61 -0.96
C ASP A 131 9.01 8.98 -2.21
N ASP A 132 8.68 7.69 -2.20
CA ASP A 132 8.15 6.99 -3.39
C ASP A 132 7.20 5.83 -3.02
N PRO A 133 5.98 6.14 -2.57
CA PRO A 133 5.03 5.14 -2.09
C PRO A 133 4.63 4.14 -3.18
N LYS A 134 4.50 4.58 -4.46
CA LYS A 134 4.15 3.67 -5.57
C LYS A 134 5.22 2.59 -5.76
N GLN A 135 6.49 2.99 -5.85
CA GLN A 135 7.59 2.04 -6.05
C GLN A 135 7.70 1.07 -4.88
N TRP A 136 7.67 1.57 -3.64
CA TRP A 136 7.81 0.72 -2.46
C TRP A 136 6.63 -0.24 -2.29
N ARG A 137 5.42 0.19 -2.65
CA ARG A 137 4.23 -0.68 -2.65
C ARG A 137 4.35 -1.80 -3.67
N MET A 138 4.94 -1.54 -4.84
CA MET A 138 5.21 -2.56 -5.85
C MET A 138 6.36 -3.51 -5.44
N TYR A 139 7.43 -2.97 -4.85
CA TYR A 139 8.59 -3.75 -4.39
C TYR A 139 8.23 -4.66 -3.22
N ALA A 140 7.34 -4.21 -2.33
CA ALA A 140 6.75 -5.07 -1.31
C ALA A 140 6.12 -6.32 -1.93
N ASP A 141 5.38 -6.17 -3.04
CA ASP A 141 4.76 -7.30 -3.71
C ASP A 141 5.79 -8.21 -4.42
N PHE A 142 6.86 -7.69 -5.01
CA PHE A 142 7.93 -8.54 -5.53
C PHE A 142 8.64 -9.35 -4.42
N ILE A 143 9.00 -8.71 -3.32
CA ILE A 143 9.66 -9.36 -2.18
C ILE A 143 8.72 -10.39 -1.51
N GLY A 144 7.43 -10.06 -1.38
CA GLY A 144 6.42 -10.99 -0.88
C GLY A 144 6.20 -12.20 -1.81
N SER A 145 6.38 -12.01 -3.12
CA SER A 145 6.38 -13.12 -4.10
C SER A 145 7.56 -14.06 -3.87
N ALA A 146 8.76 -13.52 -3.67
CA ALA A 146 9.95 -14.31 -3.34
C ALA A 146 9.75 -15.11 -2.04
N GLY A 147 9.16 -14.48 -1.02
CA GLY A 147 8.79 -15.18 0.21
C GLY A 147 7.81 -16.34 -0.01
N SER A 148 6.85 -16.17 -0.92
CA SER A 148 5.91 -17.23 -1.29
C SER A 148 6.56 -18.37 -2.07
N ILE A 149 7.58 -18.07 -2.90
CA ILE A 149 8.36 -19.08 -3.62
C ILE A 149 9.14 -19.96 -2.63
N PHE A 150 9.75 -19.37 -1.59
CA PHE A 150 10.39 -20.15 -0.52
C PHE A 150 9.41 -21.11 0.14
N ASP A 151 8.20 -20.65 0.47
CA ASP A 151 7.17 -21.48 1.08
C ASP A 151 6.71 -22.61 0.16
N LEU A 152 6.48 -22.36 -1.13
CA LEU A 152 6.14 -23.42 -2.10
C LEU A 152 7.27 -24.47 -2.20
N THR A 153 8.51 -24.01 -2.17
CA THR A 153 9.71 -24.87 -2.26
C THR A 153 9.81 -25.84 -1.07
N THR A 154 9.22 -25.51 0.09
CA THR A 154 9.22 -26.39 1.27
C THR A 154 8.61 -27.76 1.00
N GLN A 155 7.61 -27.83 0.10
CA GLN A 155 6.93 -29.09 -0.23
C GLN A 155 7.82 -30.03 -1.05
N VAL A 156 8.74 -29.50 -1.86
CA VAL A 156 9.68 -30.30 -2.68
C VAL A 156 10.91 -30.71 -1.87
N TYR A 157 11.33 -29.84 -0.95
CA TYR A 157 12.53 -30.03 -0.14
C TYR A 157 12.20 -30.07 1.37
N PRO A 158 11.46 -31.08 1.85
CA PRO A 158 11.01 -31.15 3.25
C PRO A 158 12.17 -31.21 4.26
N ALA A 159 13.32 -31.75 3.87
CA ALA A 159 14.54 -31.73 4.70
C ALA A 159 15.03 -30.31 5.01
N TYR A 160 14.74 -29.35 4.13
CA TYR A 160 15.08 -27.93 4.29
C TYR A 160 13.87 -27.08 4.69
N PHE A 161 12.81 -27.69 5.22
CA PHE A 161 11.58 -26.98 5.61
C PHE A 161 11.87 -25.76 6.47
N LEU A 162 12.65 -25.93 7.55
CA LEU A 162 12.92 -24.85 8.51
C LEU A 162 13.63 -23.65 7.89
N PRO A 163 14.80 -23.80 7.22
CA PRO A 163 15.46 -22.64 6.60
C PRO A 163 14.62 -22.01 5.49
N LEU A 164 13.93 -22.80 4.66
CA LEU A 164 13.07 -22.28 3.58
C LEU A 164 11.88 -21.49 4.14
N ALA A 165 11.13 -22.06 5.07
CA ALA A 165 9.99 -21.39 5.69
C ALA A 165 10.43 -20.15 6.50
N SER A 166 11.63 -20.15 7.08
CA SER A 166 12.18 -18.98 7.79
C SER A 166 12.55 -17.86 6.82
N LEU A 167 13.18 -18.19 5.68
CA LEU A 167 13.45 -17.24 4.60
C LEU A 167 12.14 -16.69 3.99
N GLY A 168 11.14 -17.55 3.80
CA GLY A 168 9.81 -17.18 3.35
C GLY A 168 9.14 -16.16 4.26
N ASN A 169 9.10 -16.46 5.56
CA ASN A 169 8.61 -15.56 6.60
C ASN A 169 9.40 -14.24 6.66
N LEU A 170 10.73 -14.29 6.60
CA LEU A 170 11.60 -13.12 6.59
C LEU A 170 11.28 -12.19 5.42
N ALA A 171 11.24 -12.74 4.21
CA ALA A 171 10.93 -11.98 3.00
C ALA A 171 9.53 -11.35 3.11
N LYS A 172 8.51 -12.10 3.57
CA LYS A 172 7.16 -11.56 3.79
C LYS A 172 7.11 -10.49 4.87
N ALA A 173 7.91 -10.60 5.92
CA ALA A 173 8.01 -9.58 6.97
C ALA A 173 8.67 -8.30 6.45
N VAL A 174 9.73 -8.42 5.65
CA VAL A 174 10.35 -7.28 4.94
C VAL A 174 9.34 -6.63 3.99
N ALA A 175 8.66 -7.42 3.17
CA ALA A 175 7.60 -6.95 2.27
C ALA A 175 6.52 -6.17 3.02
N ARG A 176 6.04 -6.68 4.16
CA ARG A 176 5.09 -5.97 5.03
C ARG A 176 5.67 -4.66 5.57
N GLY A 177 6.93 -4.66 5.98
CA GLY A 177 7.64 -3.47 6.42
C GLY A 177 7.75 -2.37 5.35
N LEU A 178 7.72 -2.72 4.07
CA LEU A 178 7.66 -1.76 2.94
C LEU A 178 6.21 -1.38 2.59
N LYS A 179 5.29 -2.36 2.62
CA LYS A 179 3.87 -2.18 2.32
C LYS A 179 3.21 -1.20 3.29
N ASP A 180 3.32 -1.43 4.60
CA ASP A 180 2.51 -0.70 5.59
C ASP A 180 2.81 0.82 5.57
N PRO A 181 4.09 1.29 5.55
CA PRO A 181 4.37 2.71 5.49
C PRO A 181 3.95 3.36 4.16
N SER A 182 4.29 2.74 3.03
CA SER A 182 3.90 3.27 1.70
C SER A 182 2.39 3.36 1.52
N PHE A 183 1.66 2.42 2.10
CA PHE A 183 0.21 2.42 2.14
C PHE A 183 -0.38 3.55 2.99
N ARG A 184 0.21 3.85 4.15
CA ARG A 184 -0.21 5.00 4.96
C ARG A 184 -0.05 6.33 4.22
N VAL A 185 0.98 6.47 3.39
CA VAL A 185 1.15 7.65 2.53
C VAL A 185 0.01 7.76 1.50
N ILE A 186 -0.42 6.63 0.92
CA ILE A 186 -1.58 6.57 0.01
C ILE A 186 -2.87 6.95 0.74
N GLN A 187 -3.11 6.41 1.94
CA GLN A 187 -4.28 6.73 2.75
C GLN A 187 -4.34 8.22 3.11
N ASN A 188 -3.20 8.80 3.46
CA ASN A 188 -3.10 10.22 3.76
C ASN A 188 -3.35 11.09 2.52
N HIS A 189 -2.88 10.66 1.34
CA HIS A 189 -3.19 11.33 0.07
C HIS A 189 -4.70 11.36 -0.22
N PHE A 190 -5.42 10.29 0.11
CA PHE A 190 -6.87 10.24 -0.05
C PHE A 190 -7.66 11.09 0.94
N ALA A 191 -7.08 11.44 2.09
CA ALA A 191 -7.78 12.11 3.18
C ALA A 191 -7.87 13.64 3.03
N ILE A 192 -8.55 14.13 1.99
CA ILE A 192 -8.60 15.57 1.64
C ILE A 192 -9.26 16.42 2.73
N SER A 193 -10.32 15.92 3.38
CA SER A 193 -11.02 16.66 4.45
C SER A 193 -10.46 16.38 5.86
N GLY A 194 -9.23 15.89 5.98
CA GLY A 194 -8.67 15.46 7.27
C GLY A 194 -9.36 14.21 7.82
N ASN A 195 -10.03 13.44 6.96
CA ASN A 195 -10.84 12.27 7.24
C ASN A 195 -10.05 10.95 7.15
N LEU A 196 -8.78 10.94 7.60
CA LEU A 196 -7.89 9.78 7.46
C LEU A 196 -8.43 8.52 8.13
N GLY A 197 -9.06 8.67 9.30
CA GLY A 197 -9.68 7.55 10.02
C GLY A 197 -10.81 6.90 9.23
N GLU A 198 -11.67 7.71 8.60
CA GLU A 198 -12.78 7.24 7.76
C GLU A 198 -12.27 6.54 6.50
N VAL A 199 -11.31 7.15 5.79
CA VAL A 199 -10.67 6.54 4.61
C VAL A 199 -10.08 5.18 4.97
N SER A 200 -9.37 5.10 6.10
CA SER A 200 -8.74 3.86 6.56
C SER A 200 -9.78 2.78 6.90
N ALA A 201 -10.86 3.16 7.59
CA ALA A 201 -11.94 2.24 7.95
C ALA A 201 -12.67 1.70 6.72
N LYS A 202 -12.97 2.55 5.73
CA LYS A 202 -13.61 2.13 4.48
C LYS A 202 -12.70 1.21 3.68
N GLU A 203 -11.41 1.55 3.58
CA GLU A 203 -10.44 0.69 2.92
C GLU A 203 -10.31 -0.68 3.60
N GLU A 204 -10.39 -0.75 4.92
CA GLU A 204 -10.46 -2.02 5.66
C GLU A 204 -11.71 -2.83 5.28
N VAL A 205 -12.87 -2.19 5.12
CA VAL A 205 -14.09 -2.87 4.63
C VAL A 205 -13.85 -3.50 3.25
N TRP A 206 -13.23 -2.78 2.31
CA TRP A 206 -12.88 -3.32 1.00
C TRP A 206 -11.87 -4.48 1.09
N GLU A 207 -10.85 -4.35 1.94
CA GLU A 207 -9.83 -5.40 2.17
C GLU A 207 -10.44 -6.67 2.76
N VAL A 208 -11.26 -6.56 3.81
CA VAL A 208 -11.91 -7.70 4.46
C VAL A 208 -12.89 -8.39 3.50
N THR A 209 -13.63 -7.62 2.71
CA THR A 209 -14.53 -8.18 1.69
C THR A 209 -13.73 -8.95 0.63
N ALA A 210 -12.64 -8.37 0.14
CA ALA A 210 -11.74 -9.03 -0.80
C ALA A 210 -11.06 -10.27 -0.21
N GLN A 211 -10.74 -10.25 1.09
CA GLN A 211 -10.21 -11.38 1.83
C GLN A 211 -11.19 -12.55 1.85
N LEU A 212 -12.43 -12.31 2.29
CA LEU A 212 -13.45 -13.37 2.36
C LEU A 212 -13.70 -13.98 0.97
N LEU A 213 -13.81 -13.15 -0.05
CA LEU A 213 -14.01 -13.61 -1.43
C LEU A 213 -12.79 -14.38 -1.95
N GLY A 214 -11.57 -13.86 -1.76
CA GLY A 214 -10.34 -14.48 -2.22
C GLY A 214 -10.02 -15.81 -1.53
N LEU A 215 -10.28 -15.92 -0.22
CA LEU A 215 -10.19 -17.18 0.52
C LEU A 215 -11.19 -18.20 -0.01
N SER A 216 -12.45 -17.80 -0.21
CA SER A 216 -13.51 -18.67 -0.74
C SER A 216 -13.16 -19.20 -2.13
N LEU A 217 -12.76 -18.31 -3.06
CA LEU A 217 -12.31 -18.69 -4.39
C LEU A 217 -11.06 -19.56 -4.35
N GLY A 218 -10.12 -19.27 -3.46
CA GLY A 218 -8.91 -20.07 -3.25
C GLY A 218 -9.24 -21.51 -2.83
N ILE A 219 -10.19 -21.70 -1.93
CA ILE A 219 -10.67 -23.03 -1.51
C ILE A 219 -11.34 -23.75 -2.69
N VAL A 220 -12.21 -23.08 -3.44
CA VAL A 220 -12.84 -23.66 -4.64
C VAL A 220 -11.78 -24.10 -5.67
N ILE A 221 -10.74 -23.30 -5.91
CA ILE A 221 -9.63 -23.65 -6.81
C ILE A 221 -8.90 -24.91 -6.31
N LEU A 222 -8.65 -25.01 -5.00
CA LEU A 222 -8.00 -26.17 -4.39
C LEU A 222 -8.85 -27.44 -4.46
N ASP A 223 -10.17 -27.30 -4.31
CA ASP A 223 -11.13 -28.42 -4.32
C ASP A 223 -11.49 -28.87 -5.75
N THR A 224 -11.34 -27.99 -6.74
CA THR A 224 -11.70 -28.28 -8.13
C THR A 224 -10.88 -29.45 -8.68
N PRO A 225 -11.54 -30.57 -9.06
CA PRO A 225 -10.85 -31.75 -9.56
C PRO A 225 -10.08 -31.43 -10.84
N GLY A 226 -8.77 -31.47 -10.75
CA GLY A 226 -7.89 -31.32 -11.91
C GLY A 226 -7.21 -29.98 -12.05
N LEU A 227 -7.49 -28.95 -11.22
CA LEU A 227 -6.73 -27.70 -11.21
C LEU A 227 -5.47 -27.75 -10.33
N VAL A 228 -5.51 -28.51 -9.24
CA VAL A 228 -4.42 -28.54 -8.24
C VAL A 228 -4.13 -29.98 -7.76
N LYS A 229 -4.08 -30.93 -8.69
CA LYS A 229 -3.81 -32.35 -8.36
C LYS A 229 -2.34 -32.65 -8.08
N SER A 230 -1.43 -31.96 -8.77
CA SER A 230 0.02 -32.17 -8.66
C SER A 230 0.73 -30.88 -8.25
N TYR A 231 1.93 -31.01 -7.66
CA TYR A 231 2.73 -29.86 -7.26
C TYR A 231 3.05 -28.90 -8.44
N PRO A 232 3.46 -29.38 -9.63
CA PRO A 232 3.69 -28.48 -10.77
C PRO A 232 2.43 -27.68 -11.16
N MET A 233 1.25 -28.29 -11.06
CA MET A 233 0.00 -27.63 -11.40
C MET A 233 -0.41 -26.58 -10.35
N LEU A 234 -0.16 -26.86 -9.07
CA LEU A 234 -0.28 -25.89 -7.98
C LEU A 234 0.62 -24.67 -8.24
N VAL A 235 1.90 -24.90 -8.52
CA VAL A 235 2.87 -23.83 -8.78
C VAL A 235 2.51 -23.04 -10.02
N SER A 236 2.07 -23.71 -11.10
CA SER A 236 1.62 -23.04 -12.32
C SER A 236 0.38 -22.17 -12.07
N THR A 237 -0.63 -22.71 -11.37
CA THR A 237 -1.84 -21.96 -11.01
C THR A 237 -1.50 -20.77 -10.11
N TRP A 238 -0.63 -20.97 -9.12
CA TRP A 238 -0.14 -19.89 -8.26
C TRP A 238 0.63 -18.84 -9.06
N ALA A 239 1.51 -19.24 -9.97
CA ALA A 239 2.31 -18.32 -10.77
C ALA A 239 1.43 -17.47 -11.69
N SER A 240 0.47 -18.09 -12.38
CA SER A 240 -0.52 -17.36 -13.20
C SER A 240 -1.32 -16.35 -12.37
N MET A 241 -1.84 -16.78 -11.21
CA MET A 241 -2.56 -15.89 -10.31
C MET A 241 -1.66 -14.77 -9.76
N ARG A 242 -0.39 -15.07 -9.47
CA ARG A 242 0.57 -14.08 -8.94
C ARG A 242 0.95 -13.05 -10.00
N LEU A 243 1.12 -13.46 -11.25
CA LEU A 243 1.35 -12.53 -12.37
C LEU A 243 0.13 -11.61 -12.56
N LEU A 244 -1.08 -12.17 -12.52
CA LEU A 244 -2.31 -11.36 -12.56
C LEU A 244 -2.38 -10.37 -11.39
N HIS A 245 -2.06 -10.81 -10.17
CA HIS A 245 -1.99 -9.95 -8.99
C HIS A 245 -1.00 -8.79 -9.18
N LEU A 246 0.22 -9.07 -9.65
CA LEU A 246 1.25 -8.05 -9.88
C LEU A 246 0.83 -7.07 -10.98
N TRP A 247 0.15 -7.56 -12.03
CA TRP A 247 -0.40 -6.71 -13.08
C TRP A 247 -1.50 -5.78 -12.54
N LEU A 248 -2.47 -6.32 -11.80
CA LEU A 248 -3.53 -5.53 -11.18
C LEU A 248 -2.96 -4.51 -10.17
N ARG A 249 -1.94 -4.90 -9.40
CA ARG A 249 -1.20 -4.00 -8.50
C ARG A 249 -0.55 -2.86 -9.27
N TYR A 250 0.09 -3.15 -10.40
CA TYR A 250 0.67 -2.12 -11.25
C TYR A 250 -0.41 -1.15 -11.75
N LEU A 251 -1.55 -1.67 -12.21
CA LEU A 251 -2.68 -0.85 -12.65
C LEU A 251 -3.23 0.03 -11.52
N SER A 252 -3.43 -0.51 -10.31
CA SER A 252 -3.94 0.27 -9.17
C SER A 252 -2.97 1.39 -8.80
N LEU A 253 -1.67 1.12 -8.76
CA LEU A 253 -0.66 2.14 -8.47
C LEU A 253 -0.50 3.18 -9.58
N SER A 254 -0.70 2.80 -10.84
CA SER A 254 -0.70 3.72 -11.99
C SER A 254 -1.92 4.66 -11.99
N ALA A 255 -3.03 4.27 -11.36
CA ALA A 255 -4.20 5.13 -11.21
C ALA A 255 -3.99 6.27 -10.21
N LEU A 256 -3.04 6.14 -9.27
CA LEU A 256 -2.77 7.15 -8.24
C LEU A 256 -2.21 8.44 -8.84
N GLN A 257 -2.72 9.58 -8.39
CA GLN A 257 -2.36 10.92 -8.83
C GLN A 257 -1.92 11.79 -7.64
N PHE A 258 -0.70 11.58 -7.16
CA PHE A 258 -0.17 12.38 -6.05
C PHE A 258 0.07 13.83 -6.47
N ASN A 259 -0.36 14.77 -5.64
CA ASN A 259 -0.09 16.21 -5.81
C ASN A 259 1.26 16.66 -5.22
N THR A 260 1.98 15.77 -4.55
CA THR A 260 3.31 16.02 -3.99
C THR A 260 4.42 15.78 -5.01
N ILE A 261 5.55 16.49 -4.91
CA ILE A 261 6.68 16.28 -5.82
C ILE A 261 7.69 15.33 -5.16
N ASN A 262 7.86 14.13 -5.72
CA ASN A 262 8.98 13.26 -5.37
C ASN A 262 10.19 13.49 -6.28
N LEU A 263 11.31 12.83 -6.00
CA LEU A 263 12.55 12.99 -6.76
C LEU A 263 12.41 12.63 -8.26
N LYS A 264 11.60 11.62 -8.60
CA LYS A 264 11.36 11.23 -10.00
C LYS A 264 10.60 12.31 -10.75
N ARG A 265 9.49 12.79 -10.17
CA ARG A 265 8.66 13.85 -10.74
C ARG A 265 9.41 15.19 -10.77
N ALA A 266 10.21 15.51 -9.76
CA ALA A 266 11.11 16.66 -9.76
C ALA A 266 12.10 16.61 -10.92
N ARG A 267 12.75 15.47 -11.15
CA ARG A 267 13.66 15.28 -12.28
C ARG A 267 12.94 15.49 -13.61
N MET A 268 11.74 14.95 -13.78
CA MET A 268 10.96 15.12 -15.00
C MET A 268 10.59 16.57 -15.26
N LEU A 269 10.15 17.30 -14.21
CA LEU A 269 9.85 18.74 -14.29
C LEU A 269 11.08 19.53 -14.73
N VAL A 270 12.24 19.31 -14.07
CA VAL A 270 13.50 20.00 -14.39
C VAL A 270 13.97 19.67 -15.80
N GLN A 271 13.94 18.39 -16.19
CA GLN A 271 14.37 17.95 -17.50
C GLN A 271 13.49 18.55 -18.62
N SER A 272 12.17 18.53 -18.44
CA SER A 272 11.23 19.13 -19.40
C SER A 272 11.41 20.65 -19.50
N HIS A 273 11.63 21.32 -18.37
CA HIS A 273 11.85 22.77 -18.36
C HIS A 273 13.14 23.14 -19.11
N ILE A 274 14.25 22.44 -18.85
CA ILE A 274 15.54 22.73 -19.49
C ILE A 274 15.51 22.42 -20.99
N LEU A 275 14.93 21.29 -21.40
CA LEU A 275 14.99 20.83 -22.78
C LEU A 275 13.90 21.42 -23.67
N GLN A 276 12.71 21.67 -23.13
CA GLN A 276 11.51 22.02 -23.90
C GLN A 276 10.89 23.36 -23.48
N SER A 277 11.45 24.04 -22.46
CA SER A 277 10.86 25.25 -21.86
C SER A 277 9.41 25.07 -21.42
N ARG A 278 9.00 23.84 -21.09
CA ARG A 278 7.65 23.47 -20.66
C ARG A 278 7.69 22.81 -19.29
N VAL A 279 6.74 23.16 -18.43
CA VAL A 279 6.49 22.50 -17.15
C VAL A 279 5.27 21.59 -17.29
N PRO A 280 5.42 20.25 -17.25
CA PRO A 280 4.29 19.33 -17.33
C PRO A 280 3.37 19.44 -16.10
N GLY A 281 2.10 19.11 -16.29
CA GLY A 281 1.11 19.12 -15.21
C GLY A 281 1.26 17.91 -14.26
N CYS A 282 0.59 17.97 -13.11
CA CYS A 282 0.60 16.90 -12.11
C CYS A 282 0.20 15.53 -12.68
N ILE A 283 -0.85 15.50 -13.51
CA ILE A 283 -1.38 14.29 -14.14
C ILE A 283 -0.35 13.68 -15.09
N ASP A 284 0.24 14.50 -15.97
CA ASP A 284 1.27 14.06 -16.90
C ASP A 284 2.49 13.49 -16.16
N CYS A 285 2.95 14.17 -15.11
CA CYS A 285 4.05 13.68 -14.28
C CYS A 285 3.75 12.36 -13.58
N ASN A 286 2.53 12.15 -13.09
CA ASN A 286 2.12 10.89 -12.45
C ASN A 286 1.99 9.74 -13.46
N ARG A 287 1.51 10.03 -14.66
CA ARG A 287 1.38 9.04 -15.75
C ARG A 287 2.74 8.57 -16.26
N ASP A 288 3.66 9.51 -16.44
CA ASP A 288 4.94 9.24 -17.08
C ASP A 288 6.01 8.77 -16.06
N GLU A 289 5.70 8.79 -14.75
CA GLU A 289 6.55 8.27 -13.69
C GLU A 289 6.73 6.75 -13.80
N ASN A 290 7.98 6.29 -13.76
CA ASN A 290 8.27 4.87 -13.76
C ASN A 290 8.22 4.27 -12.34
N ILE A 291 7.21 3.43 -12.09
CA ILE A 291 7.00 2.74 -10.80
C ILE A 291 8.03 1.63 -10.56
N LEU A 292 8.55 0.98 -11.62
CA LEU A 292 9.39 -0.21 -11.51
C LEU A 292 10.88 0.11 -11.35
N LEU A 293 11.35 1.20 -11.96
CA LEU A 293 12.76 1.55 -11.98
C LEU A 293 13.15 2.34 -10.73
N TRP A 294 14.01 1.73 -9.91
CA TRP A 294 14.72 2.45 -8.87
C TRP A 294 15.75 3.39 -9.50
N GLN A 295 15.50 4.69 -9.39
CA GLN A 295 16.46 5.72 -9.78
C GLN A 295 17.42 6.04 -8.62
N ARG A 296 18.72 5.98 -8.90
CA ARG A 296 19.75 6.44 -7.95
C ARG A 296 20.00 7.93 -8.18
N PHE A 297 19.56 8.75 -7.24
CA PHE A 297 19.81 10.18 -7.26
C PHE A 297 21.16 10.48 -6.60
N ILE A 298 21.96 11.32 -7.25
CA ILE A 298 23.15 11.91 -6.61
C ILE A 298 22.62 12.89 -5.55
N LYS A 299 23.00 12.69 -4.30
CA LYS A 299 22.80 13.70 -3.24
C LYS A 299 24.06 14.56 -3.20
N PRO A 300 24.12 15.71 -3.89
CA PRO A 300 25.29 16.56 -3.83
C PRO A 300 25.49 17.04 -2.38
N ARG A 301 26.72 16.99 -1.88
CA ARG A 301 27.10 17.75 -0.69
C ARG A 301 27.21 19.21 -1.10
N ILE A 302 26.12 19.95 -0.97
CA ILE A 302 26.14 21.39 -1.16
C ILE A 302 26.57 21.99 0.18
N ILE A 303 27.79 22.52 0.23
CA ILE A 303 28.27 23.31 1.36
C ILE A 303 27.90 24.75 1.04
N PHE A 304 26.95 25.31 1.79
CA PHE A 304 26.65 26.73 1.72
C PHE A 304 27.60 27.47 2.66
N GLY A 305 28.41 28.37 2.11
CA GLY A 305 29.36 29.18 2.85
C GLY A 305 30.82 28.90 2.47
N VAL A 306 31.67 29.86 2.83
CA VAL A 306 33.13 29.81 2.69
C VAL A 306 33.69 29.96 4.11
N PRO A 307 34.70 29.16 4.53
CA PRO A 307 35.35 29.36 5.81
C PRO A 307 35.80 30.82 5.98
N MET A 308 35.65 31.38 7.19
CA MET A 308 36.01 32.78 7.43
C MET A 308 37.49 33.05 7.11
N GLU A 309 38.36 32.04 7.23
CA GLU A 309 39.78 32.11 6.83
C GLU A 309 39.98 32.37 5.33
N GLU A 310 39.10 31.82 4.49
CA GLU A 310 39.12 31.96 3.04
C GLU A 310 38.43 33.26 2.60
N MET A 311 37.46 33.78 3.38
CA MET A 311 36.91 35.13 3.21
C MET A 311 37.87 36.26 3.60
N LEU A 312 38.70 36.05 4.63
CA LEU A 312 39.63 37.06 5.15
C LEU A 312 40.93 37.20 4.34
N GLY A 313 41.08 36.42 3.26
CA GLY A 313 42.22 36.54 2.35
C GLY A 313 43.55 36.38 3.08
N SER A 314 43.79 35.22 3.70
CA SER A 314 45.17 34.87 4.09
C SER A 314 45.99 34.78 2.81
N GLY A 315 46.82 35.80 2.58
CA GLY A 315 47.66 35.92 1.40
C GLY A 315 48.45 34.63 1.21
N ARG A 316 48.36 34.06 0.00
CA ARG A 316 49.32 33.07 -0.48
C ARG A 316 50.72 33.66 -0.30
N SER A 317 51.43 33.28 0.75
CA SER A 317 52.89 33.39 0.73
C SER A 317 53.38 32.31 -0.22
N THR A 318 53.72 32.73 -1.44
CA THR A 318 54.60 31.97 -2.31
C THR A 318 55.96 31.86 -1.60
N SER A 319 56.18 30.78 -0.87
CA SER A 319 57.52 30.31 -0.57
C SER A 319 58.08 29.70 -1.85
N MET A 320 58.84 30.51 -2.60
CA MET A 320 59.91 30.00 -3.46
C MET A 320 60.93 29.34 -2.54
N ASN A 321 61.19 28.05 -2.73
CA ASN A 321 62.43 27.43 -2.29
C ASN A 321 63.16 26.90 -3.52
N SER A 322 64.37 27.45 -3.68
CA SER A 322 65.46 26.99 -4.54
C SER A 322 65.90 25.57 -4.23
#